data_AF-A0A5N4WJE0-F1
#
_entry.id   AF-A0A5N4WJE0-F1
#
_cell.length_a   1.000
_cell.length_b   1.000
_cell.length_c   1.000
_cell.angle_alpha   90.00
_cell.angle_beta   90.00
_cell.angle_gamma   90.00
#
_symmetry.space_group_name_H-M   'P 1'
#
loop_
_entity.id
_entity.type
_entity.pdbx_description
1 polymer ?
#
loop_
_entity_poly.entity_id
_entity_poly.type
_entity_poly.pdbx_seq_one_letter_code
_entity_poly.pdbx_strand_id
1 'polypeptide(L)'
;MKNISPLVPNLVVPPLVPPKCDLTSFPYLAIEVNNFLSSHEWISFSYVEKVAFLNLLLKSWHQIPCSSLPNDDVLLKYFSGVGQKWGKIEEKVLSKWVLASDGRYYHPYVAKRALEAWLIKLNASLDANKGNEKRWNVSIDSSELLADLEEALQCLKILNPTSKTLESHVLKAMIRSQKHIDDYAILSRGDPNINKHNQTKKTLNKKVDVNAPWGRADDVTSILAKKRSN
;
A
#
# COMPACT_ATOMS: atom_id res chain seq x y z
N MET A 1 18.90 -42.09 -27.91
CA MET A 1 18.46 -40.70 -28.12
C MET A 1 18.01 -40.15 -26.77
N LYS A 2 18.68 -39.14 -26.23
CA LYS A 2 18.29 -38.51 -24.96
C LYS A 2 17.07 -37.63 -25.22
N ASN A 3 15.97 -37.93 -24.55
CA ASN A 3 14.73 -37.17 -24.64
C ASN A 3 14.97 -35.82 -23.94
N ILE A 4 15.12 -34.75 -24.72
CA ILE A 4 15.24 -33.39 -24.20
C ILE A 4 13.81 -32.91 -23.98
N SER A 5 13.36 -32.92 -22.73
CA SER A 5 12.10 -32.26 -22.35
C SER A 5 12.16 -30.79 -22.79
N PRO A 6 11.11 -30.24 -23.42
CA PRO A 6 11.10 -28.84 -23.81
C PRO A 6 11.27 -27.97 -22.58
N LEU A 7 12.30 -27.11 -22.60
CA LEU A 7 12.52 -26.07 -21.59
C LEU A 7 11.27 -25.18 -21.58
N VAL A 8 10.42 -25.34 -20.57
CA VAL A 8 9.38 -24.37 -20.28
C VAL A 8 10.09 -23.04 -20.03
N PRO A 9 9.77 -21.96 -20.76
CA PRO A 9 10.36 -20.65 -20.49
C PRO A 9 10.14 -20.34 -19.01
N ASN A 10 11.21 -20.00 -18.27
CA ASN A 10 11.07 -19.53 -16.89
C ASN A 10 10.04 -18.40 -16.89
N LEU A 11 8.89 -18.63 -16.27
CA LEU A 11 7.81 -17.66 -16.21
C LEU A 11 8.30 -16.50 -15.34
N VAL A 12 8.70 -15.41 -15.98
CA VAL A 12 9.16 -14.20 -15.30
C VAL A 12 7.94 -13.54 -14.66
N VAL A 13 7.95 -13.39 -13.33
CA VAL A 13 6.85 -12.76 -12.59
C VAL A 13 7.01 -11.24 -12.62
N PRO A 14 6.02 -10.45 -13.07
CA PRO A 14 6.11 -8.99 -12.98
C PRO A 14 6.07 -8.49 -11.53
N PRO A 15 6.50 -7.25 -11.25
CA PRO A 15 6.37 -6.65 -9.91
C PRO A 15 4.94 -6.74 -9.39
N LEU A 16 4.79 -7.04 -8.08
CA LEU A 16 3.46 -7.24 -7.49
C LEU A 16 2.73 -5.92 -7.19
N VAL A 17 3.43 -4.80 -7.23
CA VAL A 17 2.87 -3.45 -7.11
C VAL A 17 3.51 -2.51 -8.14
N PRO A 18 2.86 -1.39 -8.50
CA PRO A 18 3.44 -0.38 -9.38
C PRO A 18 4.79 0.15 -8.86
N PRO A 19 5.75 0.48 -9.73
CA PRO A 19 7.06 0.99 -9.32
C PRO A 19 7.01 2.24 -8.43
N LYS A 20 5.97 3.07 -8.61
CA LYS A 20 5.74 4.31 -7.86
C LYS A 20 5.01 4.11 -6.53
N CYS A 21 4.65 2.88 -6.16
CA CYS A 21 3.89 2.60 -4.94
C CYS A 21 4.70 3.01 -3.70
N ASP A 22 4.40 4.19 -3.16
CA ASP A 22 5.14 4.83 -2.07
C ASP A 22 4.27 5.03 -0.82
N LEU A 23 4.54 4.22 0.19
CA LEU A 23 3.87 4.27 1.50
C LEU A 23 4.84 4.63 2.63
N THR A 24 5.96 5.29 2.32
CA THR A 24 6.95 5.72 3.33
C THR A 24 6.35 6.62 4.42
N SER A 25 5.32 7.40 4.09
CA SER A 25 4.58 8.23 5.04
C SER A 25 3.52 7.46 5.86
N PHE A 26 3.27 6.18 5.58
CA PHE A 26 2.25 5.38 6.26
C PHE A 26 2.88 4.63 7.44
N PRO A 27 2.46 4.90 8.68
CA PRO A 27 3.19 4.46 9.87
C PRO A 27 3.01 2.97 10.19
N TYR A 28 2.07 2.27 9.56
CA TYR A 28 1.77 0.88 9.88
C TYR A 28 1.51 0.03 8.63
N LEU A 29 1.97 -1.21 8.68
CA LEU A 29 1.49 -2.30 7.85
C LEU A 29 0.28 -2.94 8.56
N ALA A 30 -0.86 -3.00 7.88
CA ALA A 30 -2.02 -3.71 8.39
C ALA A 30 -1.79 -5.23 8.34
N ILE A 31 -1.64 -5.86 9.50
CA ILE A 31 -1.50 -7.32 9.64
C ILE A 31 -2.78 -7.89 10.26
N GLU A 32 -3.39 -8.84 9.55
CA GLU A 32 -4.51 -9.64 10.05
C GLU A 32 -3.99 -10.69 11.02
N VAL A 33 -4.00 -10.34 12.30
CA VAL A 33 -3.33 -11.09 13.38
C VAL A 33 -3.65 -12.58 13.35
N ASN A 34 -4.93 -12.95 13.29
CA ASN A 34 -5.32 -14.36 13.30
C ASN A 34 -4.83 -15.10 12.07
N ASN A 35 -4.95 -14.51 10.88
CA ASN A 35 -4.51 -15.13 9.62
C ASN A 35 -2.98 -15.25 9.58
N PHE A 36 -2.27 -14.24 10.07
CA PHE A 36 -0.82 -14.24 10.14
C PHE A 36 -0.29 -15.31 11.10
N LEU A 37 -0.81 -15.38 12.33
CA LEU A 37 -0.36 -16.33 13.35
C LEU A 37 -0.80 -17.78 13.08
N SER A 38 -1.85 -17.99 12.29
CA SER A 38 -2.29 -19.32 11.84
C SER A 38 -1.72 -19.74 10.49
N SER A 39 -0.93 -18.88 9.84
CA SER A 39 -0.30 -19.17 8.56
C SER A 39 0.65 -20.37 8.67
N HIS A 40 0.78 -21.12 7.57
CA HIS A 40 1.67 -22.28 7.52
C HIS A 40 3.13 -21.87 7.80
N GLU A 41 3.53 -20.70 7.32
CA GLU A 41 4.83 -20.08 7.53
C GLU A 41 5.09 -19.89 9.02
N TRP A 42 4.15 -19.24 9.70
CA TRP A 42 4.28 -18.98 11.13
C TRP A 42 4.33 -20.26 11.95
N ILE A 43 3.56 -21.29 11.58
CA ILE A 43 3.57 -22.56 12.30
C ILE A 43 4.89 -23.32 12.07
N SER A 44 5.39 -23.34 10.83
CA SER A 44 6.55 -24.14 10.42
C SER A 44 7.92 -23.49 10.70
N PHE A 45 7.96 -22.18 10.92
CA PHE A 45 9.20 -21.46 11.13
C PHE A 45 9.75 -21.60 12.55
N SER A 46 11.07 -21.76 12.66
CA SER A 46 11.82 -21.64 13.92
C SER A 46 11.74 -20.21 14.45
N TYR A 47 12.11 -19.99 15.72
CA TYR A 47 12.09 -18.64 16.30
C TYR A 47 12.98 -17.65 15.55
N VAL A 48 14.13 -18.11 15.04
CA VAL A 48 15.05 -17.25 14.27
C VAL A 48 14.45 -16.92 12.90
N GLU A 49 13.84 -17.90 12.23
CA GLU A 49 13.13 -17.70 10.96
C GLU A 49 11.94 -16.74 11.12
N LYS A 50 11.18 -16.84 12.21
CA LYS A 50 10.07 -15.92 12.54
C LYS A 50 10.54 -14.48 12.69
N VAL A 51 11.66 -14.26 13.41
CA VAL A 51 12.24 -12.92 13.57
C VAL A 51 12.69 -12.36 12.23
N ALA A 52 13.43 -13.14 11.43
CA ALA A 52 13.86 -12.73 10.11
C ALA A 52 12.67 -12.39 9.20
N PHE A 53 11.69 -13.30 9.11
CA PHE A 53 10.50 -13.13 8.29
C PHE A 53 9.71 -11.88 8.66
N LEU A 54 9.42 -11.66 9.94
CA LEU A 54 8.70 -10.48 10.40
C LEU A 54 9.48 -9.19 10.12
N ASN A 55 10.79 -9.17 10.38
CA ASN A 55 11.62 -8.00 10.10
C ASN A 55 11.64 -7.66 8.61
N LEU A 56 11.78 -8.66 7.73
CA LEU A 56 11.73 -8.46 6.28
C LEU A 56 10.37 -7.95 5.81
N LEU A 57 9.25 -8.48 6.32
CA LEU A 57 7.90 -7.95 6.04
C LEU A 57 7.81 -6.47 6.40
N LEU A 58 8.21 -6.11 7.62
CA LEU A 58 8.14 -4.73 8.10
C LEU A 58 9.07 -3.80 7.32
N LYS A 59 10.28 -4.26 6.98
CA LYS A 59 11.23 -3.48 6.17
C LYS A 59 10.71 -3.23 4.76
N SER A 60 10.04 -4.21 4.17
CA SER A 60 9.47 -4.08 2.82
C SER A 60 8.36 -3.04 2.71
N TRP A 61 7.66 -2.75 3.82
CA TRP A 61 6.55 -1.78 3.84
C TRP A 61 6.98 -0.35 3.47
N HIS A 62 8.20 0.06 3.82
CA HIS A 62 8.73 1.40 3.52
C HIS A 62 9.74 1.41 2.37
N GLN A 63 9.91 0.30 1.65
CA GLN A 63 10.67 0.33 0.39
C GLN A 63 9.86 1.03 -0.71
N ILE A 64 10.55 1.46 -1.75
CA ILE A 64 9.95 1.92 -3.00
C ILE A 64 10.52 1.01 -4.10
N PRO A 65 9.69 0.18 -4.75
CA PRO A 65 8.24 0.05 -4.57
C PRO A 65 7.88 -0.60 -3.21
N CYS A 66 6.75 -0.24 -2.61
CA CYS A 66 6.27 -0.84 -1.36
C CYS A 66 6.13 -2.36 -1.51
N SER A 67 6.26 -3.13 -0.42
CA SER A 67 6.26 -4.60 -0.40
C SER A 67 7.50 -5.27 -1.01
N SER A 68 8.44 -4.50 -1.56
CA SER A 68 9.65 -5.05 -2.17
C SER A 68 10.83 -5.08 -1.20
N LEU A 69 11.85 -5.87 -1.53
CA LEU A 69 13.18 -5.87 -0.94
C LEU A 69 14.23 -6.00 -2.06
N PRO A 70 15.42 -5.42 -1.90
CA PRO A 70 16.52 -5.67 -2.83
C PRO A 70 16.92 -7.14 -2.82
N ASN A 71 17.23 -7.69 -4.00
CA ASN A 71 17.89 -9.00 -4.12
C ASN A 71 19.41 -8.84 -3.88
N ASP A 72 19.77 -8.54 -2.63
CA ASP A 72 21.15 -8.34 -2.19
C ASP A 72 21.31 -9.02 -0.82
N ASP A 73 22.15 -10.06 -0.75
CA ASP A 73 22.33 -10.88 0.45
C ASP A 73 22.83 -10.07 1.67
N VAL A 74 23.68 -9.07 1.44
CA VAL A 74 24.21 -8.23 2.52
C VAL A 74 23.11 -7.39 3.13
N LEU A 75 22.26 -6.78 2.29
CA LEU A 75 21.10 -6.01 2.73
C LEU A 75 20.03 -6.90 3.37
N LEU A 76 19.75 -8.07 2.80
CA LEU A 76 18.78 -9.01 3.35
C LEU A 76 19.23 -9.55 4.72
N LYS A 77 20.52 -9.88 4.88
CA LYS A 77 21.12 -10.23 6.16
C LYS A 77 20.95 -9.10 7.19
N TYR A 78 21.23 -7.86 6.80
CA TYR A 78 21.05 -6.71 7.68
C TYR A 78 19.58 -6.48 8.07
N PHE A 79 18.67 -6.50 7.09
CA PHE A 79 17.24 -6.30 7.29
C PHE A 79 16.60 -7.41 8.11
N SER A 80 17.04 -8.66 7.96
CA SER A 80 16.54 -9.80 8.74
C SER A 80 16.82 -9.66 10.24
N GLY A 81 17.89 -8.96 10.62
CA GLY A 81 18.29 -8.78 12.01
C GLY A 81 18.84 -10.03 12.69
N VAL A 82 19.13 -11.12 11.95
CA VAL A 82 19.62 -12.38 12.53
C VAL A 82 21.12 -12.62 12.38
N GLY A 83 21.83 -11.69 11.72
CA GLY A 83 23.28 -11.71 11.59
C GLY A 83 23.82 -12.98 10.93
N GLN A 84 24.80 -13.63 11.55
CA GLN A 84 25.50 -14.80 10.96
C GLN A 84 24.60 -16.02 10.72
N LYS A 85 23.38 -16.05 11.28
CA LYS A 85 22.42 -17.13 11.04
C LYS A 85 21.72 -17.02 9.69
N TRP A 86 21.78 -15.87 9.02
CA TRP A 86 21.05 -15.58 7.78
C TRP A 86 21.26 -16.65 6.70
N GLY A 87 22.51 -16.93 6.31
CA GLY A 87 22.79 -17.89 5.23
C GLY A 87 22.34 -19.33 5.51
N LYS A 88 21.94 -19.68 6.74
CA LYS A 88 21.34 -20.99 7.06
C LYS A 88 19.82 -21.02 6.92
N ILE A 89 19.17 -19.86 6.94
CA ILE A 89 17.70 -19.73 6.98
C ILE A 89 17.14 -18.97 5.78
N GLU A 90 17.99 -18.28 5.01
CA GLU A 90 17.63 -17.41 3.89
C GLU A 90 16.65 -18.09 2.94
N GLU A 91 17.01 -19.25 2.40
CA GLU A 91 16.18 -19.98 1.43
C GLU A 91 14.77 -20.24 1.97
N LYS A 92 14.68 -20.68 3.23
CA LYS A 92 13.39 -20.99 3.87
C LYS A 92 12.57 -19.72 4.12
N VAL A 93 13.20 -18.63 4.57
CA VAL A 93 12.52 -17.34 4.81
C VAL A 93 12.07 -16.70 3.49
N LEU A 94 12.92 -16.74 2.44
CA LEU A 94 12.64 -16.20 1.11
C LEU A 94 11.70 -17.08 0.27
N SER A 95 11.42 -18.32 0.67
CA SER A 95 10.45 -19.21 -0.01
C SER A 95 9.03 -18.64 -0.15
N LYS A 96 8.73 -17.56 0.59
CA LYS A 96 7.45 -16.85 0.62
C LYS A 96 7.50 -15.50 -0.09
N TRP A 97 8.65 -15.18 -0.66
CA TRP A 97 8.90 -13.99 -1.44
C TRP A 97 8.99 -14.39 -2.91
N VAL A 98 8.53 -13.50 -3.77
CA VAL A 98 8.54 -13.67 -5.22
C VAL A 98 9.66 -12.80 -5.77
N LEU A 99 10.65 -13.41 -6.41
CA LEU A 99 11.64 -12.66 -7.19
C LEU A 99 10.97 -12.20 -8.50
N ALA A 100 10.76 -10.89 -8.61
CA ALA A 100 10.10 -10.30 -9.77
C ALA A 100 11.11 -9.90 -10.87
N SER A 101 10.59 -9.55 -12.04
CA SER A 101 11.35 -9.19 -13.24
C SER A 101 12.24 -7.95 -13.09
N ASP A 102 11.98 -7.12 -12.08
CA ASP A 102 12.77 -5.95 -11.72
C ASP A 102 13.97 -6.28 -10.81
N GLY A 103 14.20 -7.56 -10.50
CA GLY A 103 15.28 -8.03 -9.65
C GLY A 103 15.04 -7.79 -8.16
N ARG A 104 13.79 -7.59 -7.73
CA ARG A 104 13.42 -7.40 -6.32
C ARG A 104 12.54 -8.53 -5.80
N TYR A 105 12.66 -8.80 -4.50
CA TYR A 105 11.79 -9.74 -3.81
C TYR A 105 10.52 -9.04 -3.35
N TYR A 106 9.34 -9.58 -3.67
CA TYR A 106 8.06 -9.07 -3.20
C TYR A 106 7.35 -10.08 -2.30
N HIS A 107 6.77 -9.60 -1.20
CA HIS A 107 5.92 -10.44 -0.35
C HIS A 107 4.43 -10.29 -0.74
N PRO A 108 3.75 -11.33 -1.25
CA PRO A 108 2.38 -11.21 -1.76
C PRO A 108 1.38 -10.65 -0.75
N TYR A 109 1.51 -10.97 0.54
CA TYR A 109 0.63 -10.39 1.57
C TYR A 109 0.83 -8.88 1.72
N VAL A 110 2.08 -8.41 1.74
CA VAL A 110 2.38 -6.99 1.92
C VAL A 110 1.95 -6.23 0.67
N ALA A 111 2.13 -6.80 -0.52
CA ALA A 111 1.70 -6.20 -1.78
C ALA A 111 0.19 -5.97 -1.83
N LYS A 112 -0.63 -6.92 -1.34
CA LYS A 112 -2.08 -6.73 -1.21
C LYS A 112 -2.41 -5.51 -0.34
N ARG A 113 -1.78 -5.43 0.85
CA ARG A 113 -2.01 -4.33 1.79
C ARG A 113 -1.49 -3.00 1.27
N ALA A 114 -0.37 -3.02 0.55
CA ALA A 114 0.23 -1.86 -0.08
C ALA A 114 -0.69 -1.30 -1.18
N LEU A 115 -1.20 -2.14 -2.07
CA LEU A 115 -2.14 -1.72 -3.12
C LEU A 115 -3.41 -1.12 -2.53
N GLU A 116 -3.98 -1.74 -1.50
CA GLU A 116 -5.17 -1.20 -0.84
C GLU A 116 -4.93 0.21 -0.24
N ALA A 117 -3.80 0.41 0.45
CA ALA A 117 -3.43 1.71 1.00
C ALA A 117 -3.07 2.74 -0.09
N TRP A 118 -2.40 2.29 -1.15
CA TRP A 118 -2.01 3.12 -2.30
C TRP A 118 -3.23 3.63 -3.08
N LEU A 119 -4.22 2.77 -3.31
CA LEU A 119 -5.50 3.18 -3.92
C LEU A 119 -6.21 4.26 -3.11
N ILE A 120 -6.20 4.16 -1.77
CA ILE A 120 -6.75 5.18 -0.88
C ILE A 120 -5.97 6.50 -1.05
N LYS A 121 -4.63 6.45 -1.04
CA LYS A 121 -3.76 7.62 -1.22
C LYS A 121 -4.04 8.31 -2.56
N LEU A 122 -4.05 7.56 -3.66
CA LEU A 122 -4.29 8.09 -5.02
C LEU A 122 -5.67 8.73 -5.15
N ASN A 123 -6.72 8.09 -4.64
CA ASN A 123 -8.07 8.65 -4.67
C ASN A 123 -8.17 9.95 -3.85
N ALA A 124 -7.54 10.00 -2.68
CA ALA A 124 -7.50 11.21 -1.87
C ALA A 124 -6.78 12.36 -2.59
N SER A 125 -5.68 12.08 -3.28
CA SER A 125 -4.97 13.08 -4.12
C SER A 125 -5.84 13.58 -5.27
N LEU A 126 -6.54 12.68 -5.98
CA LEU A 126 -7.47 13.06 -7.05
C LEU A 126 -8.62 13.92 -6.53
N ASP A 127 -9.19 13.59 -5.38
CA ASP A 127 -10.26 14.39 -4.76
C ASP A 127 -9.75 15.75 -4.30
N ALA A 128 -8.52 15.83 -3.80
CA ALA A 128 -7.87 17.08 -3.43
C ALA A 128 -7.62 17.98 -4.65
N ASN A 129 -7.11 17.43 -5.75
CA ASN A 129 -6.96 18.16 -7.02
C ASN A 129 -8.29 18.74 -7.48
N LYS A 130 -9.34 17.91 -7.54
CA LYS A 130 -10.69 18.35 -7.91
C LYS A 130 -11.24 19.46 -7.00
N GLY A 131 -10.95 19.39 -5.71
CA GLY A 131 -11.30 20.45 -4.75
C GLY A 131 -10.55 21.75 -5.02
N ASN A 132 -9.26 21.66 -5.32
CA ASN A 132 -8.39 22.79 -5.62
C ASN A 132 -8.77 23.47 -6.94
N GLU A 133 -9.08 22.72 -7.99
CA GLU A 133 -9.55 23.25 -9.26
C GLU A 133 -10.78 24.14 -9.06
N LYS A 134 -11.77 23.64 -8.31
CA LYS A 134 -12.99 24.39 -7.99
C LYS A 134 -12.73 25.61 -7.11
N ARG A 135 -11.86 25.47 -6.11
CA ARG A 135 -11.60 26.54 -5.13
C ARG A 135 -10.81 27.70 -5.72
N TRP A 136 -9.86 27.38 -6.60
CA TRP A 136 -8.91 28.35 -7.14
C TRP A 136 -9.16 28.69 -8.61
N ASN A 137 -10.16 28.05 -9.23
CA ASN A 137 -10.50 28.21 -10.65
C ASN A 137 -9.29 28.00 -11.58
N VAL A 138 -8.54 26.93 -11.30
CA VAL A 138 -7.38 26.48 -12.07
C VAL A 138 -7.64 25.08 -12.63
N SER A 139 -6.99 24.73 -13.73
CA SER A 139 -6.97 23.35 -14.21
C SER A 139 -5.75 22.64 -13.62
N ILE A 140 -5.93 21.45 -13.05
CA ILE A 140 -4.86 20.61 -12.51
C ILE A 140 -4.81 19.32 -13.30
N ASP A 141 -3.71 19.14 -14.05
CA ASP A 141 -3.48 17.88 -14.75
C ASP A 141 -3.34 16.73 -13.74
N SER A 142 -4.25 15.77 -13.83
CA SER A 142 -4.31 14.59 -12.98
C SER A 142 -4.07 13.29 -13.77
N SER A 143 -3.61 13.40 -15.03
CA SER A 143 -3.43 12.27 -15.94
C SER A 143 -2.48 11.21 -15.39
N GLU A 144 -1.37 11.63 -14.78
CA GLU A 144 -0.41 10.71 -14.15
C GLU A 144 -1.02 9.97 -12.95
N LEU A 145 -1.75 10.68 -12.09
CA LEU A 145 -2.42 10.06 -10.93
C LEU A 145 -3.52 9.06 -11.37
N LEU A 146 -4.17 9.31 -12.49
CA LEU A 146 -5.16 8.40 -13.07
C LEU A 146 -4.48 7.14 -13.64
N ALA A 147 -3.34 7.29 -14.32
CA ALA A 147 -2.56 6.16 -14.81
C ALA A 147 -2.05 5.30 -13.64
N ASP A 148 -1.50 5.92 -12.59
CA ASP A 148 -1.05 5.22 -11.39
C ASP A 148 -2.21 4.50 -10.68
N LEU A 149 -3.42 5.08 -10.69
CA LEU A 149 -4.63 4.46 -10.14
C LEU A 149 -5.06 3.24 -10.94
N GLU A 150 -5.06 3.34 -12.27
CA GLU A 150 -5.41 2.24 -13.15
C GLU A 150 -4.44 1.07 -12.98
N GLU A 151 -3.12 1.33 -12.99
CA GLU A 151 -2.10 0.31 -12.79
C GLU A 151 -2.27 -0.39 -11.43
N ALA A 152 -2.49 0.38 -10.35
CA ALA A 152 -2.73 -0.18 -9.02
C ALA A 152 -4.00 -1.05 -8.95
N LEU A 153 -5.08 -0.65 -9.65
CA LEU A 153 -6.31 -1.43 -9.73
C LEU A 153 -6.08 -2.76 -10.47
N GLN A 154 -5.30 -2.74 -11.56
CA GLN A 154 -4.95 -3.94 -12.32
C GLN A 154 -4.13 -4.91 -11.45
N CYS A 155 -3.09 -4.42 -10.77
CA CYS A 155 -2.30 -5.23 -9.83
C CYS A 155 -3.18 -5.82 -8.72
N LEU A 156 -4.06 -5.03 -8.10
CA LEU A 156 -4.90 -5.51 -7.01
C LEU A 156 -5.94 -6.53 -7.49
N LYS A 157 -6.49 -6.36 -8.69
CA LYS A 157 -7.41 -7.33 -9.30
C LYS A 157 -6.76 -8.68 -9.52
N ILE A 158 -5.49 -8.71 -9.96
CA ILE A 158 -4.73 -9.95 -10.14
C ILE A 158 -4.42 -10.58 -8.79
N LEU A 159 -3.97 -9.78 -7.82
CA LEU A 159 -3.42 -10.29 -6.56
C LEU A 159 -4.48 -10.61 -5.49
N ASN A 160 -5.57 -9.84 -5.45
CA ASN A 160 -6.67 -9.98 -4.48
C ASN A 160 -8.03 -9.53 -5.06
N PRO A 161 -8.62 -10.31 -5.98
CA PRO A 161 -9.86 -9.93 -6.69
C PRO A 161 -11.07 -9.74 -5.77
N THR A 162 -11.04 -10.30 -4.55
CA THR A 162 -12.12 -10.20 -3.56
C THR A 162 -11.91 -9.06 -2.55
N SER A 163 -10.93 -8.19 -2.77
CA SER A 163 -10.69 -7.04 -1.89
C SER A 163 -11.90 -6.09 -1.89
N LYS A 164 -12.45 -5.79 -0.71
CA LYS A 164 -13.49 -4.75 -0.55
C LYS A 164 -13.00 -3.37 -0.99
N THR A 165 -11.71 -3.11 -0.84
CA THR A 165 -11.06 -1.87 -1.31
C THR A 165 -11.09 -1.77 -2.82
N LEU A 166 -10.87 -2.89 -3.53
CA LEU A 166 -10.95 -2.94 -4.99
C LEU A 166 -12.35 -2.52 -5.46
N GLU A 167 -13.40 -3.18 -4.97
CA GLU A 167 -14.79 -2.87 -5.32
C GLU A 167 -15.12 -1.39 -5.11
N SER A 168 -14.79 -0.87 -3.92
CA SER A 168 -15.07 0.53 -3.57
C SER A 168 -14.37 1.54 -4.48
N HIS A 169 -13.11 1.27 -4.84
CA HIS A 169 -12.31 2.22 -5.63
C HIS A 169 -12.53 2.07 -7.14
N VAL A 170 -12.89 0.89 -7.64
CA VAL A 170 -13.41 0.70 -9.00
C VAL A 170 -14.68 1.53 -9.19
N LEU A 171 -15.64 1.46 -8.26
CA LEU A 171 -16.86 2.26 -8.33
C LEU A 171 -16.55 3.77 -8.33
N LYS A 172 -15.63 4.22 -7.48
CA LYS A 172 -15.17 5.63 -7.48
C LYS A 172 -14.51 6.03 -8.80
N ALA A 173 -13.71 5.17 -9.41
CA ALA A 173 -13.09 5.43 -10.71
C ALA A 173 -14.14 5.56 -11.82
N MET A 174 -15.12 4.65 -11.87
CA MET A 174 -16.25 4.70 -12.83
C MET A 174 -17.09 5.97 -12.68
N ILE A 175 -17.37 6.41 -11.45
CA ILE A 175 -18.10 7.66 -11.22
C ILE A 175 -17.31 8.88 -11.75
N ARG A 176 -15.98 8.84 -11.67
CA ARG A 176 -15.12 9.92 -12.20
C ARG A 176 -15.14 9.95 -13.73
N SER A 177 -15.05 8.79 -14.40
CA SER A 177 -15.11 8.73 -15.86
C SER A 177 -16.46 9.21 -16.39
N GLN A 178 -17.58 8.83 -15.75
CA GLN A 178 -18.90 9.29 -16.14
C GLN A 178 -19.03 10.82 -16.03
N LYS A 179 -18.56 11.43 -14.93
CA LYS A 179 -18.58 12.89 -14.78
C LYS A 179 -17.72 13.60 -15.83
N HIS A 180 -16.57 13.03 -16.19
CA HIS A 180 -15.73 13.58 -17.25
C HIS A 180 -16.45 13.57 -18.61
N ILE A 181 -17.22 12.51 -18.89
CA ILE A 181 -18.05 12.43 -20.10
C ILE A 181 -19.18 13.46 -20.05
N ASP A 182 -19.85 13.61 -18.91
CA ASP A 182 -20.94 14.58 -18.74
C ASP A 182 -20.42 16.03 -18.88
N ASP A 183 -19.29 16.36 -18.24
CA ASP A 183 -18.65 17.69 -18.34
C ASP A 183 -18.21 17.98 -19.79
N TYR A 184 -17.66 16.99 -20.50
CA TYR A 184 -17.32 17.11 -21.93
C TYR A 184 -18.56 17.28 -22.82
N ALA A 185 -19.66 16.58 -22.52
CA ALA A 185 -20.91 16.71 -23.24
C ALA A 185 -21.59 18.07 -23.00
N ILE A 186 -21.44 18.64 -21.81
CA ILE A 186 -21.90 20.00 -21.46
C ILE A 186 -21.03 21.04 -22.18
N LEU A 187 -19.70 20.92 -22.15
CA LEU A 187 -18.79 21.83 -22.87
C LEU A 187 -18.94 21.77 -24.40
N SER A 188 -19.27 20.60 -24.96
CA SER A 188 -19.50 20.42 -26.39
C SER A 188 -20.87 20.93 -26.86
N ARG A 189 -21.82 21.15 -25.95
CA ARG A 189 -23.10 21.81 -26.22
C ARG A 189 -22.98 23.26 -25.75
N GLY A 190 -22.57 24.16 -26.64
CA GLY A 190 -22.32 25.57 -26.31
C GLY A 190 -23.34 26.18 -25.34
N ASP A 191 -22.82 26.83 -24.29
CA ASP A 191 -23.56 27.36 -23.15
C ASP A 191 -24.69 28.35 -23.52
N PRO A 192 -25.91 28.16 -23.01
CA PRO A 192 -26.84 29.25 -22.74
C PRO A 192 -26.91 29.51 -21.23
N ASN A 193 -26.44 30.69 -20.83
CA ASN A 193 -26.69 31.40 -19.56
C ASN A 193 -25.82 31.15 -18.30
N ILE A 194 -24.81 32.02 -18.16
CA ILE A 194 -24.67 33.11 -17.16
C ILE A 194 -25.53 33.04 -15.87
N ASN A 195 -24.79 33.11 -14.74
CA ASN A 195 -25.15 33.53 -13.37
C ASN A 195 -26.29 32.81 -12.63
N LYS A 196 -25.93 32.20 -11.49
CA LYS A 196 -26.58 32.47 -10.20
C LYS A 196 -25.67 32.14 -9.02
N HIS A 197 -25.37 33.19 -8.25
CA HIS A 197 -24.95 33.14 -6.86
C HIS A 197 -25.80 32.16 -6.05
N ASN A 198 -25.18 31.45 -5.09
CA ASN A 198 -25.76 31.31 -3.76
C ASN A 198 -24.71 30.89 -2.73
N GLN A 199 -24.57 31.74 -1.71
CA GLN A 199 -23.87 31.48 -0.46
C GLN A 199 -24.64 30.45 0.37
N THR A 200 -23.96 29.50 1.04
CA THR A 200 -24.44 29.02 2.34
C THR A 200 -23.34 28.37 3.20
N LYS A 201 -23.07 29.08 4.30
CA LYS A 201 -22.66 28.71 5.66
C LYS A 201 -21.89 27.40 5.94
N LYS A 202 -20.70 27.67 6.45
CA LYS A 202 -19.72 26.86 7.20
C LYS A 202 -20.31 26.28 8.50
N THR A 203 -20.16 24.97 8.70
CA THR A 203 -20.16 24.35 10.03
C THR A 203 -18.83 23.65 10.23
N LEU A 204 -18.03 24.17 11.15
CA LEU A 204 -16.67 23.73 11.45
C LEU A 204 -16.74 22.49 12.38
N ASN A 205 -16.49 21.30 11.86
CA ASN A 205 -16.23 20.14 12.73
C ASN A 205 -14.72 20.01 12.95
N LYS A 206 -14.33 20.27 14.20
CA LYS A 206 -12.99 20.21 14.76
C LYS A 206 -12.37 18.83 14.49
N LYS A 207 -11.29 18.77 13.71
CA LYS A 207 -10.48 17.55 13.54
C LYS A 207 -9.92 17.17 14.91
N VAL A 208 -10.21 15.95 15.36
CA VAL A 208 -9.47 15.30 16.44
C VAL A 208 -8.16 14.84 15.84
N ASP A 209 -7.07 15.26 16.48
CA ASP A 209 -5.70 14.94 16.09
C ASP A 209 -5.44 13.45 16.36
N VAL A 210 -5.37 12.64 15.32
CA VAL A 210 -5.09 11.19 15.42
C VAL A 210 -3.59 10.88 15.51
N ASN A 211 -2.74 11.92 15.51
CA ASN A 211 -1.31 11.81 15.75
C ASN A 211 -0.98 12.12 17.22
N ALA A 212 -1.69 11.49 18.15
CA ALA A 212 -1.18 11.37 19.51
C ALA A 212 0.12 10.55 19.44
N PRO A 213 1.28 11.12 19.83
CA PRO A 213 2.53 10.38 19.85
C PRO A 213 2.39 9.21 20.80
N TRP A 214 2.71 8.00 20.33
CA TRP A 214 2.97 6.87 21.20
C TRP A 214 4.20 7.20 22.07
N GLY A 215 3.93 7.78 23.24
CA GLY A 215 4.77 7.81 24.44
C GLY A 215 6.18 8.36 24.28
N ARG A 216 6.41 9.60 24.73
CA ARG A 216 7.64 9.85 25.50
C ARG A 216 7.54 9.04 26.80
N ALA A 217 8.62 8.34 27.11
CA ALA A 217 8.71 7.26 28.08
C ALA A 217 8.73 7.70 29.56
N ASP A 218 7.88 8.65 29.96
CA ASP A 218 8.01 9.28 31.28
C ASP A 218 6.85 8.99 32.25
N ASP A 219 5.84 8.20 31.89
CA ASP A 219 4.58 8.14 32.67
C ASP A 219 4.09 6.74 33.10
N VAL A 220 4.93 5.70 33.00
CA VAL A 220 4.56 4.37 33.55
C VAL A 220 4.89 4.28 35.05
N THR A 221 5.92 4.99 35.50
CA THR A 221 6.34 5.04 36.92
C THR A 221 5.37 5.82 37.81
N SER A 222 4.69 6.85 37.28
CA SER A 222 3.70 7.66 38.01
C SER A 222 2.38 6.92 38.26
N ILE A 223 1.98 6.03 37.33
CA ILE A 223 0.72 5.25 37.41
C ILE A 223 0.82 4.14 38.47
N LEU A 224 2.00 3.55 38.66
CA LEU A 224 2.20 2.48 39.66
C LEU A 224 2.44 3.03 41.08
N ALA A 225 2.91 4.28 41.21
CA ALA A 225 3.15 4.89 42.52
C ALA A 225 1.86 5.25 43.29
N LYS A 226 0.75 5.50 42.61
CA LYS A 226 -0.54 5.88 43.25
C LYS A 226 -1.37 4.71 43.79
N LYS A 227 -0.97 3.45 43.57
CA LYS A 227 -1.71 2.26 44.03
C LYS A 227 -1.21 1.66 45.35
N ARG A 228 -0.28 2.30 46.06
CA ARG A 228 0.24 1.83 47.36
C ARG A 228 -0.09 2.73 48.55
N SER A 229 -1.07 3.62 48.42
CA SER A 229 -1.58 4.36 49.57
C SER A 229 -3.11 4.37 49.54
N ASN A 230 -3.69 3.34 50.15
CA ASN A 230 -4.98 3.33 50.85
C ASN A 230 -5.04 2.04 51.68
#